data_AF-L8LZN5-F1
#
_entry.id   AF-L8LZN5-F1
#
_cell.length_a   1.000
_cell.length_b   1.000
_cell.length_c   1.000
_cell.angle_alpha   90.00
_cell.angle_beta   90.00
_cell.angle_gamma   90.00
#
_symmetry.space_group_name_H-M   'P 1'
#
loop_
_entity.id
_entity.type
_entity.pdbx_description
1 polymer ?
#
loop_
_entity_poly.entity_id
_entity_poly.type
_entity_poly.pdbx_seq_one_letter_code
_entity_poly.pdbx_strand_id
1 'polypeptide(L)'
;MKLKQAWFWSSITFFLSILVSHASAAIPCSVGQRGEVLWKGAWYSAQVLDTSGNSCYITYDGYDSSWNEWVELTRFRATFYIGQAVKIKWKGQWYPGRILDASRNSYRITYDGYDSSWDEWVEPARLRY
;
A
#
# COMPACT_ATOMS: atom_id res chain seq x y z
N MET A 1 -12.90 -17.20 25.69
CA MET A 1 -14.29 -16.89 26.11
C MET A 1 -14.29 -15.56 26.85
N LYS A 2 -15.33 -14.73 26.60
CA LYS A 2 -15.54 -13.30 26.96
C LYS A 2 -15.05 -12.33 25.83
N LEU A 3 -15.84 -11.39 25.30
CA LEU A 3 -17.18 -10.89 25.63
C LEU A 3 -17.91 -10.48 24.33
N LYS A 4 -19.23 -10.70 24.30
CA LYS A 4 -20.18 -10.18 23.31
C LYS A 4 -20.43 -8.70 23.60
N GLN A 5 -20.45 -7.83 22.60
CA GLN A 5 -21.21 -6.58 22.65
C GLN A 5 -22.06 -6.46 21.39
N ALA A 6 -23.37 -6.41 21.62
CA ALA A 6 -24.43 -6.29 20.63
C ALA A 6 -24.66 -4.81 20.31
N TRP A 7 -24.99 -4.50 19.06
CA TRP A 7 -25.50 -3.19 18.65
C TRP A 7 -26.76 -3.39 17.80
N PHE A 8 -27.88 -2.91 18.34
CA PHE A 8 -29.20 -2.86 17.73
C PHE A 8 -29.18 -1.95 16.49
N TRP A 9 -29.80 -2.35 15.38
CA TRP A 9 -30.07 -1.47 14.25
C TRP A 9 -31.46 -0.84 14.41
N SER A 10 -31.55 0.49 14.42
CA SER A 10 -32.78 1.25 14.20
C SER A 10 -32.64 2.04 12.91
N SER A 11 -33.68 1.96 12.08
CA SER A 11 -33.76 2.49 10.72
C SER A 11 -33.60 4.01 10.67
N ILE A 12 -32.71 4.51 9.83
CA ILE A 12 -32.63 5.94 9.47
C ILE A 12 -32.56 6.04 7.94
N THR A 13 -33.60 6.60 7.34
CA THR A 13 -33.61 7.12 5.98
C THR A 13 -32.74 8.39 5.94
N PHE A 14 -31.74 8.44 5.06
CA PHE A 14 -30.90 9.62 4.88
C PHE A 14 -30.72 9.93 3.39
N PHE A 15 -31.18 11.12 2.98
CA PHE A 15 -30.75 11.73 1.73
C PHE A 15 -29.29 12.13 1.90
N LEU A 16 -28.39 11.57 1.08
CA LEU A 16 -27.00 11.98 1.05
C LEU A 16 -26.69 12.59 -0.32
N SER A 17 -26.60 13.92 -0.34
CA SER A 17 -25.86 14.66 -1.36
C SER A 17 -24.45 14.08 -1.44
N ILE A 18 -24.15 13.40 -2.54
CA ILE A 18 -22.84 12.80 -2.77
C ILE A 18 -21.86 13.93 -3.05
N LEU A 19 -21.13 14.38 -2.03
CA LEU A 19 -19.82 14.96 -2.25
C LEU A 19 -18.96 13.84 -2.83
N VAL A 20 -18.68 13.91 -4.13
CA VAL A 20 -17.69 13.03 -4.76
C VAL A 20 -16.34 13.39 -4.14
N SER A 21 -16.01 12.68 -3.07
CA SER A 21 -14.67 12.66 -2.52
C SER A 21 -13.80 12.03 -3.60
N HIS A 22 -12.99 12.83 -4.26
CA HIS A 22 -12.01 12.31 -5.20
C HIS A 22 -11.11 11.38 -4.40
N ALA A 23 -11.16 10.09 -4.72
CA ALA A 23 -10.22 9.14 -4.18
C ALA A 23 -8.84 9.55 -4.70
N SER A 24 -8.06 10.28 -3.88
CA SER A 24 -6.64 10.43 -4.14
C SER A 24 -6.06 9.03 -4.24
N ALA A 25 -5.61 8.67 -5.44
CA ALA A 25 -4.82 7.48 -5.64
C ALA A 25 -3.68 7.56 -4.64
N ALA A 26 -3.62 6.55 -3.78
CA ALA A 26 -2.58 6.49 -2.78
C ALA A 26 -1.24 6.43 -3.53
N ILE A 27 -0.45 7.51 -3.45
CA ILE A 27 0.90 7.54 -4.01
C ILE A 27 1.65 6.32 -3.42
N PRO A 28 2.15 5.38 -4.27
CA PRO A 28 2.78 4.14 -3.83
C PRO A 28 4.24 4.32 -3.40
N CYS A 29 4.81 5.52 -3.55
CA CYS A 29 6.12 5.86 -3.01
C CYS A 29 5.98 6.50 -1.64
N SER A 30 6.61 5.91 -0.63
CA SER A 30 6.87 6.52 0.68
C SER A 30 8.37 6.44 0.93
N VAL A 31 8.97 7.38 1.67
CA VAL A 31 10.41 7.31 1.99
C VAL A 31 10.72 5.97 2.67
N GLY A 32 11.75 5.29 2.19
CA GLY A 32 12.14 3.94 2.64
C GLY A 32 11.44 2.79 1.90
N GLN A 33 10.34 3.04 1.18
CA GLN A 33 9.60 2.03 0.42
C GLN A 33 10.51 1.36 -0.62
N ARG A 34 10.48 0.03 -0.66
CA ARG A 34 11.12 -0.76 -1.73
C ARG A 34 10.17 -0.93 -2.90
N GLY A 35 10.75 -1.05 -4.09
CA GLY A 35 9.99 -1.24 -5.30
C GLY A 35 10.88 -1.60 -6.47
N GLU A 36 10.28 -1.55 -7.64
CA GLU A 36 11.00 -1.66 -8.89
C GLU A 36 10.73 -0.42 -9.74
N VAL A 37 11.75 -0.02 -10.49
CA VAL A 37 11.74 1.13 -11.38
C VAL A 37 11.92 0.67 -12.82
N LEU A 38 11.04 1.12 -13.72
CA LEU A 38 11.10 0.85 -15.15
C LEU A 38 12.19 1.68 -15.80
N TRP A 39 13.15 1.01 -16.44
CA TRP A 39 14.22 1.63 -17.22
C TRP A 39 14.50 0.83 -18.49
N LYS A 40 14.40 1.48 -19.66
CA LYS A 40 14.57 0.87 -21.00
C LYS A 40 13.87 -0.49 -21.19
N GLY A 41 12.64 -0.62 -20.68
CA GLY A 41 11.82 -1.82 -20.83
C GLY A 41 12.08 -2.94 -19.83
N ALA A 42 13.00 -2.75 -18.87
CA ALA A 42 13.26 -3.68 -17.78
C ALA A 42 12.98 -3.03 -16.41
N TRP A 43 12.63 -3.85 -15.43
CA TRP A 43 12.36 -3.42 -14.05
C TRP A 43 13.61 -3.68 -13.18
N TYR A 44 14.05 -2.65 -12.47
CA TYR A 44 15.22 -2.70 -11.59
C TYR A 44 14.80 -2.43 -10.15
N SER A 45 15.31 -3.23 -9.21
CA SER A 45 15.01 -3.05 -7.79
C SER A 45 15.57 -1.73 -7.28
N ALA A 46 14.80 -1.04 -6.44
CA ALA A 46 15.16 0.27 -5.92
C ALA A 46 14.53 0.54 -4.54
N GLN A 47 15.07 1.53 -3.85
CA GLN A 47 14.52 2.10 -2.63
C GLN A 47 14.24 3.60 -2.83
N VAL A 48 13.09 4.06 -2.32
CA VAL A 48 12.74 5.48 -2.28
C VAL A 48 13.53 6.19 -1.18
N LEU A 49 14.29 7.21 -1.56
CA LEU A 49 15.05 8.08 -0.67
C LEU A 49 14.29 9.37 -0.32
N ASP A 50 13.50 9.90 -1.26
CA ASP A 50 12.70 11.11 -1.06
C ASP A 50 11.44 11.10 -1.94
N THR A 51 10.47 11.96 -1.64
CA THR A 51 9.21 12.10 -2.39
C THR A 51 8.85 13.56 -2.62
N SER A 52 8.44 13.91 -3.84
CA SER A 52 8.01 15.27 -4.19
C SER A 52 6.93 15.20 -5.27
N GLY A 53 5.73 15.70 -4.97
CA GLY A 53 4.59 15.65 -5.88
C GLY A 53 4.29 14.22 -6.35
N ASN A 54 4.34 14.00 -7.66
CA ASN A 54 4.13 12.70 -8.30
C ASN A 54 5.46 12.00 -8.68
N SER A 55 6.53 12.30 -7.96
CA SER A 55 7.85 11.74 -8.22
C SER A 55 8.53 11.26 -6.95
N CYS A 56 9.42 10.29 -7.13
CA CYS A 56 10.14 9.61 -6.06
C CYS A 56 11.62 9.67 -6.40
N TYR A 57 12.44 10.19 -5.50
CA TYR A 57 13.88 10.12 -5.62
C TYR A 57 14.30 8.73 -5.17
N ILE A 58 14.94 7.96 -6.04
CA ILE A 58 15.25 6.55 -5.80
C ILE A 58 16.75 6.29 -5.82
N THR A 59 17.15 5.19 -5.21
CA THR A 59 18.46 4.56 -5.39
C THR A 59 18.26 3.12 -5.87
N TYR A 60 19.03 2.72 -6.88
CA TYR A 60 18.95 1.39 -7.46
C TYR A 60 19.79 0.38 -6.67
N ASP A 61 19.24 -0.81 -6.45
CA ASP A 61 19.96 -1.90 -5.77
C ASP A 61 21.13 -2.38 -6.63
N GLY A 62 22.35 -2.36 -6.06
CA GLY A 62 23.57 -2.82 -6.75
C GLY A 62 24.24 -1.78 -7.65
N TYR A 63 23.75 -0.54 -7.66
CA TYR A 63 24.35 0.58 -8.39
C TYR A 63 24.78 1.67 -7.42
N ASP A 64 25.78 2.47 -7.81
CA ASP A 64 26.23 3.60 -7.01
C ASP A 64 25.28 4.81 -7.13
N SER A 65 25.43 5.77 -6.23
CA SER A 65 24.52 6.91 -6.12
C SER A 65 24.50 7.85 -7.33
N SER A 66 25.45 7.74 -8.27
CA SER A 66 25.41 8.51 -9.52
C SER A 66 24.22 8.13 -10.41
N TRP A 67 23.60 6.98 -10.17
CA TRP A 67 22.39 6.51 -10.84
C TRP A 67 21.09 6.93 -10.16
N ASN A 68 21.16 7.56 -8.98
CA ASN A 68 19.97 8.02 -8.29
C ASN A 68 19.24 9.07 -9.14
N GLU A 69 17.93 8.91 -9.32
CA GLU A 69 17.12 9.80 -10.15
C GLU A 69 15.75 10.05 -9.52
N TRP A 70 15.10 11.13 -9.96
CA TRP A 70 13.68 11.32 -9.73
C TRP A 70 12.90 10.55 -10.79
N VAL A 71 11.99 9.67 -10.36
CA VAL A 71 11.11 8.91 -11.25
C VAL A 71 9.65 9.25 -10.99
N GLU A 72 8.86 9.37 -12.06
CA GLU A 72 7.41 9.52 -11.96
C GLU A 72 6.77 8.22 -11.47
N LEU A 73 5.59 8.32 -10.82
CA LEU A 73 4.84 7.15 -10.30
C LEU A 73 4.55 6.07 -11.36
N THR A 74 4.47 6.45 -12.64
CA THR A 74 4.24 5.53 -13.76
C THR A 74 5.42 4.58 -13.99
N ARG A 75 6.63 4.97 -13.58
CA ARG A 75 7.85 4.15 -13.65
C ARG A 75 8.11 3.38 -12.37
N PHE A 76 7.35 3.57 -11.30
CA PHE A 76 7.60 2.92 -10.00
C PHE A 76 6.46 1.97 -9.63
N ARG A 77 6.81 0.75 -9.19
CA ARG A 77 5.87 -0.16 -8.54
C ARG A 77 6.40 -0.59 -7.18
N ALA A 78 5.59 -0.44 -6.14
CA ALA A 78 5.94 -0.85 -4.79
C ALA A 78 6.00 -2.38 -4.69
N THR A 79 7.02 -2.89 -3.99
CA THR A 79 7.17 -4.31 -3.66
C THR A 79 7.18 -4.50 -2.16
N PHE A 80 6.67 -5.64 -1.72
CA PHE A 80 6.60 -6.01 -0.30
C PHE A 80 7.10 -7.44 -0.13
N TYR A 81 7.65 -7.77 1.04
CA TYR A 81 8.13 -9.12 1.35
C TYR A 81 7.28 -9.79 2.44
N ILE A 82 7.27 -11.12 2.46
CA ILE A 82 6.54 -11.91 3.46
C ILE A 82 7.04 -11.57 4.87
N GLY A 83 6.13 -11.31 5.79
CA GLY A 83 6.40 -10.89 7.16
C GLY A 83 6.58 -9.37 7.33
N GLN A 84 6.65 -8.59 6.24
CA GLN A 84 6.76 -7.14 6.32
C GLN A 84 5.55 -6.52 7.02
N ALA A 85 5.80 -5.62 7.99
CA ALA A 85 4.77 -4.78 8.57
C ALA A 85 4.35 -3.69 7.56
N VAL A 86 3.05 -3.51 7.40
CA VAL A 86 2.45 -2.59 6.42
C VAL A 86 1.21 -1.93 6.98
N LYS A 87 0.79 -0.84 6.34
CA LYS A 87 -0.56 -0.29 6.46
C LYS A 87 -1.41 -0.78 5.29
N ILE A 88 -2.61 -1.27 5.59
CA ILE A 88 -3.55 -1.86 4.64
C ILE A 88 -4.78 -0.92 4.54
N LYS A 89 -5.12 -0.51 3.32
CA LYS A 89 -6.26 0.37 3.06
C LYS A 89 -7.56 -0.42 3.11
N TRP A 90 -8.50 -0.05 3.97
CA TRP A 90 -9.84 -0.63 4.04
C TRP A 90 -10.88 0.47 4.29
N LYS A 91 -11.94 0.52 3.48
CA LYS A 91 -12.99 1.57 3.50
C LYS A 91 -12.47 3.01 3.66
N GLY A 92 -11.38 3.32 2.95
CA GLY A 92 -10.77 4.66 2.96
C GLY A 92 -9.84 4.96 4.14
N GLN A 93 -9.72 4.05 5.12
CA GLN A 93 -8.83 4.16 6.26
C GLN A 93 -7.64 3.20 6.12
N TRP A 94 -6.56 3.44 6.87
CA TRP A 94 -5.34 2.62 6.86
C TRP A 94 -5.19 1.90 8.20
N TYR A 95 -5.07 0.58 8.16
CA TYR A 95 -4.96 -0.27 9.33
C TYR A 95 -3.61 -0.99 9.36
N PRO A 96 -2.97 -1.16 10.52
CA PRO A 96 -1.71 -1.91 10.61
C PRO A 96 -1.94 -3.40 10.31
N GLY A 97 -0.92 -4.04 9.77
CA GLY A 97 -0.95 -5.47 9.48
C GLY A 97 0.38 -5.98 8.93
N ARG A 98 0.35 -7.21 8.41
CA ARG A 98 1.52 -7.90 7.87
C ARG A 98 1.22 -8.62 6.57
N ILE A 99 2.24 -8.76 5.73
CA ILE A 99 2.21 -9.62 4.54
C ILE A 99 2.36 -11.08 4.97
N LEU A 100 1.40 -11.93 4.57
CA LEU A 100 1.45 -13.38 4.79
C LEU A 100 2.00 -14.14 3.59
N ASP A 101 1.74 -13.65 2.37
CA ASP A 101 2.12 -14.32 1.13
C ASP A 101 2.20 -13.32 -0.03
N ALA A 102 2.90 -13.67 -1.10
CA ALA A 102 3.07 -12.85 -2.30
C ALA A 102 2.89 -13.70 -3.56
N SER A 103 2.06 -13.23 -4.50
CA SER A 103 1.82 -13.91 -5.77
C SER A 103 1.63 -12.92 -6.91
N ARG A 104 2.52 -12.97 -7.91
CA ARG A 104 2.54 -12.06 -9.07
C ARG A 104 2.42 -10.59 -8.66
N ASN A 105 1.20 -10.04 -8.64
CA ASN A 105 0.88 -8.64 -8.34
C ASN A 105 -0.11 -8.50 -7.18
N SER A 106 -0.17 -9.48 -6.29
CA SER A 106 -1.07 -9.46 -5.14
C SER A 106 -0.37 -10.00 -3.91
N TYR A 107 -0.79 -9.50 -2.76
CA TYR A 107 -0.26 -9.89 -1.47
C TYR A 107 -1.39 -10.38 -0.59
N ARG A 108 -1.20 -11.53 0.06
CA ARG A 108 -2.07 -11.96 1.13
C ARG A 108 -1.68 -11.19 2.39
N ILE A 109 -2.65 -10.58 3.04
CA ILE A 109 -2.41 -9.80 4.26
C ILE A 109 -3.15 -10.37 5.46
N THR A 110 -2.70 -9.95 6.63
CA THR A 110 -3.44 -10.05 7.89
C THR A 110 -3.47 -8.69 8.57
N TYR A 111 -4.58 -8.37 9.24
CA TYR A 111 -4.73 -7.13 9.99
C TYR A 111 -4.32 -7.34 11.45
N ASP A 112 -3.55 -6.41 12.01
CA ASP A 112 -3.16 -6.48 13.41
C ASP A 112 -4.37 -6.31 14.34
N GLY A 113 -4.54 -7.26 15.26
CA GLY A 113 -5.66 -7.26 16.22
C GLY A 113 -6.96 -7.88 15.71
N TYR A 114 -6.97 -8.42 14.48
CA TYR A 114 -8.10 -9.14 13.89
C TYR A 114 -7.72 -10.61 13.66
N ASP A 115 -8.72 -11.49 13.63
CA ASP A 115 -8.50 -12.90 13.35
C ASP A 115 -8.38 -13.18 11.84
N SER A 116 -7.85 -14.36 11.49
CA SER A 116 -7.53 -14.73 10.11
C SER A 116 -8.73 -14.83 9.17
N SER A 117 -9.98 -14.73 9.66
CA SER A 117 -11.15 -14.63 8.78
C SER A 117 -11.20 -13.30 8.00
N TRP A 118 -10.39 -12.31 8.42
CA TRP A 118 -10.21 -11.03 7.73
C TRP A 118 -9.02 -11.02 6.77
N ASP A 119 -8.24 -12.10 6.70
CA ASP A 119 -7.13 -12.19 5.75
C ASP A 119 -7.67 -12.14 4.32
N GLU A 120 -7.04 -11.32 3.49
CA GLU A 120 -7.47 -11.13 2.10
C GLU A 120 -6.27 -10.94 1.18
N TRP A 121 -6.48 -11.18 -0.10
CA TRP A 121 -5.53 -10.82 -1.15
C TRP A 121 -5.80 -9.41 -1.62
N VAL A 122 -4.76 -8.57 -1.64
CA VAL A 122 -4.86 -7.16 -2.03
C VAL A 122 -3.78 -6.80 -3.05
N GLU A 123 -4.10 -5.83 -3.90
CA GLU A 123 -3.12 -5.22 -4.81
C GLU A 123 -2.19 -4.27 -4.05
N PRO A 124 -0.95 -4.05 -4.55
CA PRO A 124 0.02 -3.14 -3.92
C PRO A 124 -0.53 -1.73 -3.64
N ALA A 125 -1.50 -1.24 -4.42
CA ALA A 125 -2.11 0.07 -4.20
C ALA A 125 -2.89 0.18 -2.86
N ARG A 126 -3.23 -0.96 -2.23
CA ARG A 126 -3.83 -1.01 -0.89
C ARG A 126 -2.80 -1.10 0.23
N LEU A 127 -1.50 -1.04 -0.08
CA LEU A 127 -0.41 -1.25 0.87
C LEU A 127 0.54 -0.05 0.92
N ARG A 128 1.06 0.23 2.11
CA ARG A 128 2.10 1.23 2.36
C ARG A 128 3.03 0.79 3.49
N TYR A 129 4.27 1.28 3.46
CA TYR A 129 5.21 1.21 4.57
C TYR A 129 4.72 2.01 5.80
#